data_AF-A0A7X2IWH2-F1
#
_entry.id   AF-A0A7X2IWH2-F1
#
_cell.length_a   1.000
_cell.length_b   1.000
_cell.length_c   1.000
_cell.angle_alpha   90.00
_cell.angle_beta   90.00
_cell.angle_gamma   90.00
#
_symmetry.space_group_name_H-M   'P 1'
#
loop_
_entity.id
_entity.type
_entity.pdbx_description
1 polymer ?
#
loop_
_entity_poly.entity_id
_entity_poly.type
_entity_poly.pdbx_seq_one_letter_code
_entity_poly.pdbx_strand_id
1 'polypeptide(L)'
;MPNNINGRGLTDREMLQLCLELEKSRCRSISQTILEAVHSDLRHIYQQCFELASSNQHELYKIMDEKGWYETQLASQNSIQQVQEYMKNNLHPDAHYEGK
;
A
#
# COMPACT_ATOMS: atom_id res chain seq x y z
N MET A 1 7.84 -6.57 -16.81
CA MET A 1 9.01 -5.71 -17.13
C MET A 1 10.09 -6.59 -17.75
N PRO A 2 10.75 -6.19 -18.85
CA PRO A 2 11.78 -7.02 -19.46
C PRO A 2 12.98 -7.07 -18.51
N ASN A 3 13.27 -8.26 -18.00
CA ASN A 3 14.44 -8.52 -17.18
C ASN A 3 15.68 -8.29 -18.06
N ASN A 4 16.67 -7.61 -17.52
CA ASN A 4 17.87 -7.22 -18.24
C ASN A 4 18.71 -8.45 -18.66
N ILE A 5 18.44 -8.93 -19.87
CA ILE A 5 19.10 -10.08 -20.52
C ILE A 5 20.52 -9.75 -21.01
N ASN A 6 20.97 -8.49 -20.97
CA ASN A 6 22.22 -8.04 -21.61
C ASN A 6 23.39 -7.83 -20.64
N GLY A 7 23.29 -8.30 -19.38
CA GLY A 7 24.41 -8.29 -18.44
C GLY A 7 24.85 -6.92 -17.90
N ARG A 8 24.09 -5.84 -18.14
CA ARG A 8 24.31 -4.55 -17.45
C ARG A 8 23.84 -4.65 -15.98
N GLY A 9 24.27 -3.75 -15.10
CA GLY A 9 23.67 -3.63 -13.76
C GLY A 9 22.23 -3.09 -13.81
N LEU A 10 21.49 -3.16 -12.70
CA LEU A 10 20.25 -2.40 -12.56
C LEU A 10 20.57 -0.90 -12.50
N THR A 11 19.80 -0.09 -13.22
CA THR A 11 19.81 1.37 -13.03
C THR A 11 19.18 1.74 -11.69
N ASP A 12 19.45 2.94 -11.19
CA ASP A 12 18.82 3.46 -9.96
C ASP A 12 17.30 3.38 -10.01
N ARG A 13 16.70 3.68 -11.17
CA ARG A 13 15.25 3.57 -11.38
C ARG A 13 14.77 2.14 -11.26
N GLU A 14 15.45 1.20 -11.91
CA GLU A 14 15.07 -0.23 -11.86
C GLU A 14 15.29 -0.81 -10.46
N MET A 15 16.33 -0.39 -9.75
CA MET A 15 16.62 -0.81 -8.38
C MET A 15 15.56 -0.27 -7.41
N LEU A 16 15.25 1.03 -7.46
CA LEU A 16 14.22 1.62 -6.60
C LEU A 16 12.82 1.07 -6.92
N GLN A 17 12.52 0.84 -8.21
CA GLN A 17 11.30 0.15 -8.61
C GLN A 17 11.22 -1.27 -8.02
N LEU A 18 12.32 -2.02 -8.05
CA LEU A 18 12.37 -3.36 -7.45
C LEU A 18 12.14 -3.28 -5.92
N CYS A 19 12.81 -2.36 -5.22
CA CYS A 19 12.60 -2.14 -3.79
C CYS A 19 11.14 -1.79 -3.49
N LEU A 20 10.53 -0.89 -4.29
CA LEU A 20 9.14 -0.49 -4.13
C LEU A 20 8.19 -1.69 -4.27
N GLU A 21 8.38 -2.54 -5.28
CA GLU A 21 7.56 -3.73 -5.48
C GLU A 21 7.77 -4.79 -4.37
N LEU A 22 8.99 -4.92 -3.86
CA LEU A 22 9.28 -5.80 -2.73
C LEU A 22 8.56 -5.34 -1.46
N GLU A 23 8.57 -4.04 -1.14
CA GLU A 23 7.87 -3.53 0.04
C GLU A 23 6.34 -3.60 -0.11
N LYS A 24 5.79 -3.38 -1.32
CA LYS A 24 4.36 -3.63 -1.60
C LYS A 24 3.98 -5.09 -1.35
N SER A 25 4.80 -6.02 -1.86
CA SER A 25 4.59 -7.46 -1.66
C SER A 25 4.69 -7.84 -0.17
N ARG A 26 5.65 -7.26 0.55
CA ARG A 26 5.82 -7.45 2.00
C ARG A 26 4.57 -6.98 2.76
N CYS A 27 4.06 -5.78 2.46
CA CYS A 27 2.82 -5.27 3.07
C CYS A 27 1.65 -6.24 2.85
N ARG A 28 1.46 -6.73 1.62
CA ARG A 28 0.39 -7.67 1.29
C ARG A 28 0.51 -9.01 2.03
N SER A 29 1.71 -9.55 2.14
CA SER A 29 1.93 -10.82 2.83
C SER A 29 1.74 -10.68 4.33
N ILE A 30 2.28 -9.62 4.95
CA ILE A 30 2.13 -9.41 6.39
C ILE A 30 0.66 -9.16 6.75
N SER A 31 -0.08 -8.39 5.94
CA SER A 31 -1.49 -8.12 6.24
C SER A 31 -2.34 -9.39 6.24
N GLN A 32 -2.08 -10.35 5.34
CA GLN A 32 -2.72 -11.66 5.37
C GLN A 32 -2.43 -12.39 6.69
N THR A 33 -1.16 -12.42 7.11
CA THR A 33 -0.79 -13.05 8.38
C THR A 33 -1.44 -12.38 9.60
N ILE A 34 -1.54 -11.03 9.63
CA ILE A 34 -2.21 -10.30 10.72
C ILE A 34 -3.69 -10.69 10.85
N LEU A 35 -4.36 -10.93 9.72
CA LEU A 35 -5.78 -11.32 9.68
C LEU A 35 -6.00 -12.75 10.18
N GLU A 36 -5.02 -13.63 9.98
CA GLU A 36 -5.12 -15.06 10.33
C GLU A 36 -4.44 -15.40 11.68
N ALA A 37 -3.68 -14.46 12.26
CA ALA A 37 -2.97 -14.66 13.52
C ALA A 37 -3.89 -14.60 14.75
N VAL A 38 -4.06 -15.75 15.43
CA VAL A 38 -4.81 -15.86 16.68
C VAL A 38 -4.02 -15.38 17.90
N HIS A 39 -2.69 -15.57 17.90
CA HIS A 39 -1.84 -15.21 19.04
C HIS A 39 -1.58 -13.69 19.08
N SER A 40 -1.95 -13.04 20.19
CA SER A 40 -1.87 -11.58 20.37
C SER A 40 -0.48 -11.02 20.11
N ASP A 41 0.54 -11.62 20.73
CA ASP A 41 1.90 -11.07 20.68
C ASP A 41 2.51 -11.23 19.28
N LEU A 42 2.26 -12.38 18.63
CA LEU A 42 2.65 -12.59 17.24
C LEU A 42 1.95 -11.59 16.30
N ARG A 43 0.65 -11.35 16.51
CA ARG A 43 -0.10 -10.34 15.76
C ARG A 43 0.48 -8.94 15.97
N HIS A 44 0.87 -8.60 17.20
CA HIS A 44 1.51 -7.32 17.51
C HIS A 44 2.87 -7.16 16.81
N ILE A 45 3.71 -8.20 16.80
CA ILE A 45 4.98 -8.21 16.07
C ILE A 45 4.75 -7.97 14.57
N TYR A 46 3.79 -8.69 13.97
CA TYR A 46 3.48 -8.48 12.56
C TYR A 46 2.94 -7.08 12.28
N GLN A 47 2.17 -6.49 13.19
CA GLN A 47 1.70 -5.10 13.06
C GLN A 47 2.87 -4.12 12.99
N GLN A 48 3.88 -4.26 13.85
CA GLN A 48 5.09 -3.44 13.81
C GLN A 48 5.86 -3.64 12.49
N CYS A 49 5.97 -4.88 12.01
CA CYS A 49 6.61 -5.16 10.72
C CYS A 49 5.83 -4.54 9.54
N PHE A 50 4.48 -4.55 9.61
CA PHE A 50 3.63 -3.94 8.60
C PHE A 50 3.83 -2.42 8.55
N GLU A 51 3.85 -1.76 9.71
CA GLU A 51 4.07 -0.31 9.80
C GLU A 51 5.43 0.09 9.21
N LEU A 52 6.49 -0.67 9.52
CA LEU A 52 7.81 -0.44 8.95
C LEU A 52 7.81 -0.62 7.42
N ALA A 53 7.25 -1.73 6.92
CA ALA A 53 7.15 -2.00 5.49
C ALA A 53 6.36 -0.92 4.75
N SER A 54 5.23 -0.49 5.32
CA SER A 54 4.38 0.55 4.77
C SER A 54 5.08 1.91 4.74
N SER A 55 5.82 2.24 5.79
CA SER A 55 6.62 3.48 5.84
C SER A 55 7.71 3.47 4.76
N ASN A 56 8.48 2.38 4.66
CA ASN A 56 9.52 2.22 3.65
C ASN A 56 8.96 2.30 2.23
N GLN A 57 7.84 1.62 1.97
CA GLN A 57 7.15 1.68 0.68
C GLN A 57 6.77 3.12 0.32
N HIS A 58 6.23 3.88 1.28
CA HIS A 58 5.81 5.26 1.06
C HIS A 58 6.99 6.20 0.78
N GLU A 59 8.10 6.06 1.52
CA GLU A 59 9.31 6.84 1.27
C GLU A 59 9.93 6.52 -0.10
N LEU A 60 10.00 5.24 -0.49
CA LEU A 60 10.43 4.84 -1.83
C LEU A 60 9.55 5.48 -2.92
N TYR A 61 8.24 5.51 -2.69
CA TYR A 61 7.31 6.12 -3.63
C TYR A 61 7.54 7.62 -3.78
N LYS A 62 7.72 8.36 -2.68
CA LYS A 62 8.05 9.80 -2.73
C LYS A 62 9.34 10.07 -3.50
N ILE A 63 10.40 9.31 -3.22
CA ILE A 63 11.68 9.45 -3.94
C ILE A 63 11.50 9.23 -5.44
N MET A 64 10.68 8.24 -5.83
CA MET A 64 10.40 7.97 -7.24
C MET A 64 9.52 9.05 -7.89
N ASP A 65 8.58 9.63 -7.16
CA ASP A 65 7.73 10.74 -7.61
C ASP A 65 8.55 12.03 -7.80
N GLU A 66 9.39 12.39 -6.83
CA GLU A 66 10.32 13.55 -6.89
C GLU A 66 11.29 13.47 -8.07
N LYS A 67 11.69 12.25 -8.45
CA LYS A 67 12.56 11.99 -9.62
C LYS A 67 11.79 11.92 -10.95
N GLY A 68 10.47 12.08 -10.93
CA GLY A 68 9.61 11.98 -12.12
C GLY A 68 9.54 10.57 -12.71
N TRP A 69 9.76 9.53 -11.90
CA TRP A 69 9.75 8.13 -12.35
C TRP A 69 8.40 7.45 -12.17
N TYR A 70 7.49 8.08 -11.43
CA TYR A 70 6.08 7.73 -11.29
C TYR A 70 5.23 8.93 -11.66
N GLU A 71 4.20 8.71 -12.48
CA GLU A 71 3.17 9.70 -12.73
C GLU A 71 1.98 9.40 -11.83
N THR A 72 1.66 10.34 -10.94
CA THR A 72 0.61 10.18 -9.96
C THR A 72 -0.36 11.35 -10.08
N GLN A 73 -1.66 11.05 -10.10
CA GLN A 73 -2.67 12.11 -10.09
C GLN A 73 -2.94 12.48 -8.64
N LEU A 74 -2.70 13.75 -8.27
CA LEU A 74 -3.09 14.26 -6.97
C LEU A 74 -4.61 14.13 -6.82
N ALA A 75 -5.05 13.55 -5.70
CA ALA A 75 -6.46 13.46 -5.40
C ALA A 75 -7.02 14.88 -5.16
N SER A 76 -8.09 15.24 -5.88
CA SER A 76 -8.80 16.49 -5.60
C SER A 76 -9.55 16.39 -4.26
N GLN A 77 -9.82 17.53 -3.62
CA GLN A 77 -10.63 17.56 -2.39
C GLN A 77 -12.00 16.92 -2.60
N ASN A 78 -12.63 17.13 -3.76
CA ASN A 78 -13.90 16.50 -4.11
C ASN A 78 -13.77 14.98 -4.22
N SER A 79 -12.69 14.47 -4.79
CA SER A 79 -12.42 13.03 -4.89
C SER A 79 -12.26 12.40 -3.50
N ILE A 80 -11.57 13.09 -2.58
CA ILE A 80 -11.42 12.63 -1.19
C ILE A 80 -12.77 12.59 -0.48
N GLN A 81 -13.57 13.67 -0.58
CA GLN A 81 -14.90 13.73 0.02
C GLN A 81 -15.83 12.63 -0.52
N GLN A 82 -15.80 12.39 -1.83
CA GLN A 82 -16.61 11.33 -2.44
C GLN A 82 -16.27 9.95 -1.89
N VAL A 83 -14.98 9.62 -1.75
CA VAL A 83 -14.54 8.34 -1.16
C VAL A 83 -14.95 8.24 0.31
N GLN A 84 -14.83 9.32 1.08
CA GLN A 84 -15.27 9.35 2.47
C GLN A 84 -16.78 9.06 2.61
N GLU A 85 -17.61 9.65 1.77
CA GLU A 85 -19.06 9.37 1.76
C GLU A 85 -19.36 7.91 1.39
N TYR A 86 -18.68 7.34 0.39
CA TYR A 86 -18.83 5.92 0.08
C TYR A 86 -18.44 5.00 1.24
N MET A 87 -17.37 5.32 1.96
CA MET A 87 -16.93 4.53 3.11
C MET A 87 -17.92 4.59 4.27
N LYS A 88 -18.53 5.76 4.56
CA LYS A 88 -19.56 5.90 5.59
C LYS A 88 -20.75 4.95 5.34
N ASN A 89 -21.20 4.85 4.09
CA ASN A 89 -22.31 3.97 3.73
C ASN A 89 -21.96 2.48 3.92
N ASN A 90 -20.68 2.11 3.84
CA ASN A 90 -20.22 0.74 4.07
C ASN A 90 -19.96 0.42 5.56
N LEU A 91 -19.84 1.42 6.44
CA LEU A 91 -19.68 1.21 7.88
C LEU A 91 -21.00 0.96 8.62
N HIS A 92 -22.14 1.29 8.01
CA HIS A 92 -23.48 1.11 8.59
C HIS A 92 -24.43 0.39 7.61
N PRO A 93 -24.18 -0.87 7.25
CA PRO A 93 -25.05 -1.62 6.34
C PRO A 93 -26.49 -1.76 6.87
N ASP A 94 -26.68 -1.70 8.20
CA ASP A 94 -27.98 -1.88 8.85
C ASP A 94 -28.86 -0.62 8.86
N ALA A 95 -28.28 0.57 8.63
CA ALA A 95 -29.02 1.83 8.60
C ALA A 95 -30.01 1.92 7.40
N HIS A 96 -29.86 1.03 6.42
CA HIS A 96 -30.77 0.91 5.27
C HIS A 96 -32.02 0.04 5.55
N TYR A 97 -32.15 -0.58 6.73
CA TYR A 97 -33.25 -1.51 7.04
C TYR A 97 -34.33 -0.97 7.99
N GLU A 98 -34.18 0.25 8.54
CA GLU A 98 -35.23 0.88 9.37
C GLU A 98 -36.28 1.62 8.51
N GLY A 99 -37.01 0.88 7.68
CA GLY A 99 -38.01 1.49 6.79
C GLY A 99 -38.95 0.54 6.06
N LYS A 100 -39.24 -0.66 6.61
CA LYS A 100 -40.32 -1.52 6.13
C LYS A 100 -41.08 -2.17 7.27
#